data_AF-A0A6P8LJI2-F1
#
_entry.id   AF-A0A6P8LJI2-F1
#
_cell.length_a   1.000
_cell.length_b   1.000
_cell.length_c   1.000
_cell.angle_alpha   90.00
_cell.angle_beta   90.00
_cell.angle_gamma   90.00
#
_symmetry.space_group_name_H-M   'P 1'
#
loop_
_entity.id
_entity.type
_entity.pdbx_description
1 polymer ?
#
loop_
_entity_poly.entity_id
_entity_poly.type
_entity_poly.pdbx_seq_one_letter_code
_entity_poly.pdbx_strand_id
1 'polypeptide(L)'
;MKCGRISWTCLSFLSLTNFYVLIQATELDPMTSRKILPVYAVLENAGLLNSSRCRTQIDIFRNAVNNQILWALRALDISGVPSRGFVIGNNHWLGDPQDCKHFSENRTLLLSEKVRKNNSIYRNPNEEYSPFEFRFFIARARHNSTVQYHIEAEDEVSKWIF
;
A
#
# COMPACT_ATOMS: atom_id res chain seq x y z
N MET A 1 7.82 -45.75 -23.21
CA MET A 1 7.03 -45.93 -21.97
C MET A 1 5.57 -45.61 -22.29
N LYS A 2 4.67 -46.57 -22.06
CA LYS A 2 3.24 -46.44 -22.37
C LYS A 2 2.56 -45.63 -21.26
N CYS A 3 1.90 -44.52 -21.61
CA CYS A 3 1.04 -43.80 -20.69
C CYS A 3 -0.26 -44.62 -20.52
N GLY A 4 -0.49 -45.13 -19.32
CA GLY A 4 -1.62 -46.00 -18.99
C GLY A 4 -2.95 -45.23 -18.98
N ARG A 5 -4.01 -45.87 -19.49
CA ARG A 5 -5.40 -45.40 -19.43
C ARG A 5 -5.80 -45.10 -17.99
N ILE A 6 -6.01 -43.82 -17.68
CA ILE A 6 -6.63 -43.38 -16.44
C ILE A 6 -8.14 -43.65 -16.57
N SER A 7 -8.63 -44.60 -15.76
CA SER A 7 -10.05 -44.93 -15.66
C SER A 7 -10.83 -43.71 -15.16
N TRP A 8 -11.88 -43.33 -15.88
CA TRP A 8 -12.74 -42.19 -15.56
C TRP A 8 -13.43 -42.32 -14.19
N THR A 9 -13.48 -43.52 -13.63
CA THR A 9 -14.00 -43.79 -12.28
C THR A 9 -13.11 -43.24 -11.15
N CYS A 10 -11.85 -42.85 -11.44
CA CYS A 10 -10.96 -42.27 -10.44
C CYS A 10 -11.06 -40.73 -10.35
N LEU A 11 -11.74 -40.08 -11.30
CA LEU A 11 -11.92 -38.62 -11.32
C LEU A 11 -13.14 -38.14 -10.51
N SER A 12 -14.10 -39.03 -10.23
CA SER A 12 -15.36 -38.67 -9.56
C SER A 12 -15.28 -38.59 -8.04
N PHE A 13 -14.21 -39.08 -7.39
CA PHE A 13 -14.07 -39.04 -5.93
C PHE A 13 -13.27 -37.84 -5.38
N LEU A 14 -12.69 -37.00 -6.25
CA LEU A 14 -11.95 -35.80 -5.83
C LEU A 14 -12.81 -34.53 -5.76
N SER A 15 -14.12 -34.62 -6.05
CA SER A 15 -14.99 -33.44 -6.26
C SER A 15 -15.73 -32.92 -5.02
N LEU A 16 -15.49 -33.45 -3.81
CA LEU A 16 -16.32 -33.11 -2.63
C LEU A 16 -15.55 -32.65 -1.38
N THR A 17 -14.32 -32.16 -1.53
CA THR A 17 -13.70 -31.36 -0.45
C THR A 17 -13.92 -29.88 -0.75
N ASN A 18 -14.95 -29.30 -0.13
CA ASN A 18 -15.05 -27.85 0.00
C ASN A 18 -13.85 -27.38 0.85
N PHE A 19 -12.79 -26.92 0.18
CA PHE A 19 -11.73 -26.17 0.85
C PHE A 19 -12.29 -24.80 1.19
N TYR A 20 -12.84 -24.66 2.38
CA TYR A 20 -13.11 -23.34 2.96
C TYR A 20 -11.75 -22.69 3.27
N VAL A 21 -11.26 -21.86 2.34
CA VAL A 21 -10.12 -20.99 2.61
C VAL A 21 -10.65 -19.81 3.42
N LEU A 22 -10.47 -19.87 4.75
CA LEU A 22 -10.65 -18.71 5.59
C LEU A 22 -9.41 -17.83 5.41
N ILE A 23 -9.52 -16.78 4.60
CA ILE A 23 -8.49 -15.74 4.55
C ILE A 23 -8.63 -14.92 5.83
N GLN A 24 -7.95 -15.34 6.90
CA GLN A 24 -7.63 -14.39 7.96
C GLN A 24 -6.67 -13.38 7.36
N ALA A 25 -7.12 -12.13 7.21
CA ALA A 25 -6.21 -11.02 6.98
C ALA A 25 -5.36 -10.89 8.24
N THR A 26 -4.19 -11.52 8.25
CA THR A 26 -3.20 -11.32 9.29
C THR A 26 -2.80 -9.85 9.24
N GLU A 27 -2.89 -9.14 10.37
CA GLU A 27 -2.23 -7.84 10.46
C GLU A 27 -0.78 -8.02 10.02
N LEU A 28 -0.36 -7.20 9.06
CA LEU A 28 1.03 -7.22 8.64
C LEU A 28 1.89 -6.84 9.84
N ASP A 29 2.79 -7.72 10.23
CA ASP A 29 3.78 -7.39 11.25
C ASP A 29 4.51 -6.08 10.84
N PRO A 30 4.77 -5.15 11.79
CA PRO A 30 5.38 -3.86 11.49
C PRO A 30 6.70 -3.93 10.69
N MET A 31 7.49 -5.00 10.83
CA MET A 31 8.69 -5.23 10.02
C MET A 31 8.35 -5.49 8.55
N THR A 32 7.23 -6.15 8.29
CA THR A 32 6.73 -6.44 6.94
C THR A 32 6.13 -5.19 6.31
N SER A 33 5.33 -4.41 7.06
CA SER A 33 4.76 -3.14 6.58
C SER A 33 5.85 -2.16 6.13
N ARG A 34 6.93 -2.03 6.91
CA ARG A 34 8.09 -1.18 6.56
C ARG A 34 8.76 -1.56 5.24
N LYS A 35 8.79 -2.85 4.90
CA LYS A 35 9.46 -3.32 3.69
C LYS A 35 8.63 -3.09 2.43
N ILE A 36 7.30 -3.07 2.58
CA ILE A 36 6.38 -3.04 1.44
C ILE A 36 5.87 -1.61 1.20
N LEU A 37 5.77 -0.80 2.25
CA LEU A 37 5.17 0.53 2.19
C LEU A 37 6.13 1.59 2.77
N PRO A 38 6.88 2.34 1.94
CA PRO A 38 7.72 3.46 2.39
C PRO A 38 7.08 4.40 3.39
N VAL A 39 5.80 4.67 3.16
CA VAL A 39 5.04 5.64 3.92
C VAL A 39 4.99 5.22 5.38
N TYR A 40 4.95 3.91 5.69
CA TYR A 40 5.08 3.42 7.05
C TYR A 40 6.41 3.80 7.70
N ALA A 41 7.52 3.79 6.96
CA ALA A 41 8.80 4.25 7.49
C ALA A 41 8.74 5.73 7.89
N VAL A 42 8.06 6.58 7.11
CA VAL A 42 7.84 8.00 7.48
C VAL A 42 6.94 8.13 8.70
N LEU A 43 5.83 7.39 8.75
CA LEU A 43 4.89 7.39 9.86
C LEU A 43 5.55 6.96 11.18
N GLU A 44 6.40 5.94 11.16
CA GLU A 44 7.11 5.47 12.35
C GLU A 44 8.19 6.45 12.82
N ASN A 45 8.86 7.11 11.88
CA ASN A 45 9.94 8.07 12.16
C ASN A 45 9.44 9.51 12.34
N ALA A 46 8.13 9.72 12.45
CA ALA A 46 7.54 11.00 12.82
C ALA A 46 8.25 11.60 14.03
N GLY A 47 8.66 10.73 14.99
CA GLY A 47 9.50 10.98 16.16
C GLY A 47 10.61 12.00 15.98
N LEU A 48 11.27 11.97 14.82
CA LEU A 48 12.44 12.78 14.49
C LEU A 48 12.11 14.24 14.15
N LEU A 49 10.85 14.53 13.85
CA LEU A 49 10.37 15.88 13.58
C LEU A 49 10.10 16.61 14.89
N ASN A 50 10.59 17.83 14.99
CA ASN A 50 10.19 18.77 16.03
C ASN A 50 8.68 18.99 16.02
N SER A 51 8.15 19.47 17.16
CA SER A 51 6.74 19.88 17.27
C SER A 51 6.42 20.90 16.18
N SER A 52 5.67 20.44 15.18
CA SER A 52 5.39 21.15 13.95
C SER A 52 4.05 20.68 13.41
N ARG A 53 3.42 21.51 12.57
CA ARG A 53 2.20 21.12 11.86
C ARG A 53 2.38 19.81 11.08
N CYS A 54 3.57 19.62 10.48
CA CYS A 54 3.91 18.40 9.76
C CYS A 54 3.89 17.18 10.68
N ARG A 55 4.51 17.29 11.87
CA ARG A 55 4.47 16.21 12.86
C ARG A 55 3.04 15.85 13.25
N THR A 56 2.21 16.83 13.56
CA THR A 56 0.80 16.60 13.91
C THR A 56 0.03 15.91 12.80
N GLN A 57 0.20 16.33 11.54
CA GLN A 57 -0.46 15.70 10.39
C GLN A 57 -0.01 14.24 10.19
N ILE A 58 1.28 13.96 10.36
CA ILE A 58 1.82 12.59 10.31
C ILE A 58 1.26 11.74 11.44
N ASP A 59 1.15 12.26 12.66
CA ASP A 59 0.57 11.51 13.79
C ASP A 59 -0.93 11.22 13.56
N ILE A 60 -1.69 12.17 13.01
CA ILE A 60 -3.10 11.95 12.61
C ILE A 60 -3.17 10.86 11.54
N PHE A 61 -2.30 10.92 10.53
CA PHE A 61 -2.26 9.93 9.47
C PHE A 61 -1.92 8.54 10.01
N ARG A 62 -0.88 8.41 10.84
CA ARG A 62 -0.50 7.16 11.49
C ARG A 62 -1.64 6.56 12.31
N ASN A 63 -2.33 7.38 13.10
CA ASN A 63 -3.47 6.92 13.89
C ASN A 63 -4.64 6.47 13.01
N ALA A 64 -4.93 7.22 11.95
CA ALA A 64 -6.00 6.86 11.00
C ALA A 64 -5.69 5.54 10.26
N VAL A 65 -4.44 5.30 9.89
CA VAL A 65 -3.97 4.01 9.34
C VAL A 65 -4.20 2.87 10.33
N ASN A 66 -3.74 3.03 11.57
CA ASN A 66 -3.87 2.00 12.61
C ASN A 66 -5.32 1.67 12.94
N ASN A 67 -6.22 2.65 12.84
CA ASN A 67 -7.65 2.47 13.04
C ASN A 67 -8.41 2.10 11.74
N GLN A 68 -7.70 1.77 10.66
CA GLN A 68 -8.27 1.35 9.38
C GLN A 68 -9.28 2.36 8.78
N ILE A 69 -9.04 3.65 9.00
CA ILE A 69 -9.89 4.73 8.51
C ILE A 69 -9.73 4.84 6.98
N LEU A 70 -10.85 4.89 6.27
CA LEU A 70 -10.89 4.74 4.81
C LEU A 70 -9.99 5.73 4.06
N TRP A 71 -10.03 7.03 4.37
CA TRP A 71 -9.18 8.00 3.69
C TRP A 71 -7.69 7.71 3.88
N ALA A 72 -7.30 7.20 5.05
CA ALA A 72 -5.90 6.90 5.37
C ALA A 72 -5.45 5.63 4.65
N LEU A 73 -6.30 4.61 4.57
CA LEU A 73 -6.03 3.42 3.76
C LEU A 73 -5.87 3.77 2.27
N ARG A 74 -6.70 4.68 1.75
CA ARG A 74 -6.55 5.20 0.37
C ARG A 74 -5.23 5.95 0.19
N ALA A 75 -4.85 6.78 1.16
CA ALA A 75 -3.56 7.48 1.13
C ALA A 75 -2.37 6.51 1.14
N LEU A 76 -2.46 5.39 1.88
CA LEU A 76 -1.46 4.32 1.82
C LEU A 76 -1.41 3.63 0.44
N ASP A 77 -2.56 3.37 -0.16
CA ASP A 77 -2.69 2.67 -1.44
C ASP A 77 -2.08 3.47 -2.61
N ILE A 78 -2.22 4.80 -2.59
CA ILE A 78 -1.63 5.71 -3.59
C ILE A 78 -0.14 6.01 -3.34
N SER A 79 0.39 5.64 -2.16
CA SER A 79 1.78 5.89 -1.80
C SER A 79 2.73 5.03 -2.63
N GLY A 80 4.00 5.44 -2.73
CA GLY A 80 4.97 4.67 -3.50
C GLY A 80 5.15 3.24 -2.99
N VAL A 81 5.39 2.31 -3.90
CA VAL A 81 5.74 0.91 -3.58
C VAL A 81 7.08 0.53 -4.20
N PRO A 82 7.89 -0.33 -3.55
CA PRO A 82 9.13 -0.81 -4.14
C PRO A 82 8.86 -1.49 -5.48
N SER A 83 9.54 -1.04 -6.54
CA SER A 83 9.49 -1.70 -7.83
C SER A 83 10.43 -2.91 -7.87
N ARG A 84 10.16 -3.84 -8.81
CA ARG A 84 11.03 -5.01 -9.02
C ARG A 84 12.38 -4.59 -9.59
N GLY A 85 13.42 -5.36 -9.29
CA GLY A 85 14.75 -5.14 -9.86
C GLY A 85 15.67 -4.26 -9.02
N PHE A 86 15.44 -4.16 -7.71
CA PHE A 86 16.35 -3.44 -6.80
C PHE A 86 17.80 -3.91 -6.97
N VAL A 87 18.08 -5.22 -6.96
CA VAL A 87 19.47 -5.75 -7.11
C VAL A 87 20.14 -5.32 -8.42
N ILE A 88 19.36 -5.02 -9.46
CA ILE A 88 19.84 -4.55 -10.77
C ILE A 88 19.65 -3.04 -10.95
N GLY A 89 19.50 -2.27 -9.86
CA GLY A 89 19.59 -0.80 -9.85
C GLY A 89 18.26 -0.07 -9.96
N ASN A 90 17.14 -0.78 -9.91
CA ASN A 90 15.84 -0.12 -9.88
C ASN A 90 15.52 0.41 -8.47
N ASN A 91 15.81 1.69 -8.27
CA ASN A 91 15.70 2.39 -6.98
C ASN A 91 14.49 3.32 -6.92
N HIS A 92 13.43 3.00 -7.66
CA HIS A 92 12.25 3.84 -7.76
C HIS A 92 11.09 3.24 -6.98
N TRP A 93 10.60 4.00 -6.00
CA TRP A 93 9.45 3.65 -5.19
C TRP A 93 8.39 4.72 -5.48
N LEU A 94 7.67 4.51 -6.59
CA LEU A 94 6.84 5.53 -7.20
C LEU A 94 5.37 5.31 -6.82
N GLY A 95 4.72 6.38 -6.35
CA GLY A 95 3.27 6.50 -6.23
C GLY A 95 2.72 7.27 -7.42
N ASP A 96 1.40 7.41 -7.50
CA ASP A 96 0.75 8.09 -8.62
C ASP A 96 0.45 9.57 -8.30
N PRO A 97 1.06 10.53 -9.02
CA PRO A 97 0.84 11.97 -8.79
C PRO A 97 -0.59 12.43 -9.09
N GLN A 98 -1.26 11.81 -10.07
CA GLN A 98 -2.64 12.14 -10.41
C GLN A 98 -3.58 11.61 -9.34
N ASP A 99 -3.37 10.39 -8.84
CA ASP A 99 -4.18 9.84 -7.75
C ASP A 99 -3.99 10.62 -6.46
N CYS A 100 -2.76 11.07 -6.15
CA CYS A 100 -2.51 11.98 -5.02
C CYS A 100 -3.27 13.30 -5.16
N LYS A 101 -3.27 13.89 -6.37
CA LYS A 101 -4.06 15.09 -6.66
C LYS A 101 -5.56 14.83 -6.51
N HIS A 102 -6.09 13.76 -7.10
CA HIS A 102 -7.50 13.41 -7.05
C HIS A 102 -7.98 13.08 -5.64
N PHE A 103 -7.10 12.46 -4.83
CA PHE A 103 -7.33 12.22 -3.42
C PHE A 103 -7.50 13.53 -2.64
N SER A 104 -6.61 14.49 -2.85
CA SER A 104 -6.67 15.81 -2.19
C SER A 104 -7.85 16.69 -2.62
N GLU A 105 -8.41 16.47 -3.81
CA GLU A 105 -9.58 17.22 -4.32
C GLU A 105 -10.93 16.76 -3.72
N ASN A 106 -10.94 15.82 -2.77
CA ASN A 106 -12.16 15.25 -2.17
C ASN A 106 -13.16 14.73 -3.23
N ARG A 107 -12.65 14.18 -4.34
CA ARG A 107 -13.51 13.62 -5.38
C ARG A 107 -14.13 12.30 -4.93
N THR A 108 -15.46 12.25 -4.96
CA THR A 108 -16.21 11.01 -4.86
C THR A 108 -16.33 10.37 -6.25
N LEU A 109 -16.08 9.07 -6.34
CA LEU A 109 -16.43 8.32 -7.55
C LEU A 109 -17.94 8.45 -7.79
N LEU A 110 -18.33 8.73 -9.03
CA LEU A 110 -19.74 8.79 -9.42
C LEU A 110 -20.34 7.39 -9.33
N LEU A 111 -20.96 7.10 -8.19
CA LEU A 111 -21.68 5.85 -7.96
C LEU A 111 -23.15 6.02 -8.36
N SER A 112 -23.74 4.95 -8.90
CA SER A 112 -25.18 4.96 -9.19
C SER A 112 -25.99 5.11 -7.90
N GLU A 113 -27.18 5.69 -8.01
CA GLU A 113 -28.04 5.93 -6.85
C GLU A 113 -28.40 4.64 -6.09
N LYS A 114 -28.53 3.52 -6.82
CA LYS A 114 -28.76 2.19 -6.24
C LYS A 114 -27.62 1.77 -5.30
N VAL A 115 -26.36 2.04 -5.68
CA VAL A 115 -25.19 1.74 -4.83
C VAL A 115 -25.13 2.71 -3.65
N ARG A 116 -25.43 4.00 -3.89
CA ARG A 116 -25.39 5.04 -2.86
C ARG A 116 -26.37 4.79 -1.70
N LYS A 117 -27.55 4.18 -1.96
CA LYS A 117 -28.55 3.88 -0.93
C LYS A 117 -28.04 2.92 0.17
N ASN A 118 -27.05 2.08 -0.13
CA ASN A 118 -26.44 1.19 0.86
C ASN A 118 -25.17 1.77 1.50
N ASN A 119 -24.66 2.91 1.02
CA ASN A 119 -23.37 3.44 1.48
C ASN A 119 -23.41 3.87 2.95
N SER A 120 -24.54 4.37 3.47
CA SER A 120 -24.62 4.83 4.87
C SER A 120 -24.51 3.71 5.91
N ILE A 121 -24.64 2.45 5.50
CA ILE A 121 -24.51 1.28 6.39
C ILE A 121 -23.04 0.88 6.57
N TYR A 122 -22.19 1.15 5.56
CA TYR A 122 -20.81 0.66 5.51
C TYR A 122 -19.76 1.77 5.47
N ARG A 123 -20.17 3.04 5.38
CA ARG A 123 -19.27 4.20 5.31
C ARG A 123 -19.64 5.23 6.36
N ASN A 124 -18.62 5.72 7.08
CA ASN A 124 -18.71 6.95 7.85
C ASN A 124 -18.35 8.12 6.92
N PRO A 125 -19.28 9.04 6.58
CA PRO A 125 -19.01 10.18 5.70
C PRO A 125 -17.87 11.08 6.21
N ASN A 126 -17.66 11.14 7.53
CA ASN A 126 -16.60 11.94 8.14
C ASN A 126 -15.20 11.33 7.96
N GLU A 127 -15.12 10.08 7.49
CA GLU A 127 -13.89 9.31 7.29
C GLU A 127 -13.59 9.06 5.80
N GLU A 128 -14.39 9.60 4.89
CA GLU A 128 -14.17 9.45 3.45
C GLU A 128 -13.04 10.33 2.91
N TYR A 129 -12.79 11.46 3.57
CA TYR A 129 -11.89 12.52 3.13
C TYR A 129 -10.84 12.83 4.18
N SER A 130 -9.64 13.18 3.71
CA SER A 130 -8.57 13.58 4.63
C SER A 130 -8.89 14.94 5.26
N PRO A 131 -8.55 15.16 6.55
CA PRO A 131 -8.68 16.46 7.19
C PRO A 131 -7.63 17.49 6.71
N PHE A 132 -6.71 17.10 5.81
CA PHE A 132 -5.70 17.98 5.24
C PHE A 132 -5.36 17.59 3.79
N GLU A 133 -4.84 18.55 3.05
CA GLU A 133 -4.34 18.34 1.69
C GLU A 133 -3.09 17.45 1.72
N PHE A 134 -3.11 16.35 0.95
CA PHE A 134 -1.92 15.58 0.65
C PHE A 134 -1.16 16.24 -0.50
N ARG A 135 0.15 16.34 -0.33
CA ARG A 135 1.05 16.89 -1.33
C ARG A 135 1.96 15.79 -1.81
N PHE A 136 2.19 15.78 -3.11
CA PHE A 136 3.13 14.89 -3.74
C PHE A 136 4.56 15.35 -3.45
N PHE A 137 5.36 14.51 -2.83
CA PHE A 137 6.77 14.78 -2.55
C PHE A 137 7.67 13.72 -3.17
N ILE A 138 8.77 14.17 -3.77
CA ILE A 138 9.86 13.28 -4.17
C ILE A 138 10.99 13.42 -3.16
N ALA A 139 11.30 12.36 -2.43
CA ALA A 139 12.50 12.31 -1.59
C ALA A 139 13.60 11.53 -2.29
N ARG A 140 14.82 12.06 -2.24
CA ARG A 140 16.03 11.43 -2.76
C ARG A 140 16.83 10.91 -1.57
N ALA A 141 16.85 9.60 -1.34
CA ALA A 141 17.59 9.00 -0.23
C ALA A 141 18.80 8.24 -0.75
N ARG A 142 19.94 8.37 -0.07
CA ARG A 142 21.11 7.53 -0.34
C ARG A 142 21.14 6.34 0.61
N HIS A 143 21.49 5.17 0.12
CA HIS A 143 21.78 4.00 0.96
C HIS A 143 23.20 3.48 0.70
N ASN A 144 23.75 2.76 1.67
CA ASN A 144 25.06 2.11 1.57
C ASN A 144 24.86 0.59 1.53
N SER A 145 24.19 0.12 0.49
CA SER A 145 23.82 -1.29 0.36
C SER A 145 24.87 -2.02 -0.45
N THR A 146 25.41 -3.11 0.07
CA THR A 146 26.31 -3.96 -0.73
C THR A 146 25.57 -4.77 -1.80
N VAL A 147 24.24 -4.69 -1.85
CA VAL A 147 23.39 -5.49 -2.74
C VAL A 147 23.44 -5.01 -4.19
N GLN A 148 23.81 -3.74 -4.44
CA GLN A 148 23.84 -3.13 -5.79
C GLN A 148 25.27 -2.84 -6.30
N TYR A 149 26.29 -3.52 -5.77
CA TYR A 149 27.70 -3.26 -6.07
C TYR A 149 28.11 -3.40 -7.55
N HIS A 150 27.31 -4.06 -8.39
CA HIS A 150 27.58 -4.24 -9.82
C HIS A 150 27.16 -3.05 -10.69
N ILE A 151 26.67 -1.97 -10.09
CA ILE A 151 26.12 -0.83 -10.79
C ILE A 151 26.88 0.39 -10.32
N GLU A 152 27.55 1.07 -11.25
CA GLU A 152 28.03 2.43 -11.03
C GLU A 152 26.82 3.37 -10.99
N ALA A 153 26.04 3.30 -9.91
CA ALA A 153 25.10 4.34 -9.59
C ALA A 153 25.90 5.48 -8.95
N GLU A 154 25.91 6.65 -9.58
CA GLU A 154 26.41 7.90 -9.00
C GLU A 154 25.58 8.20 -7.74
N ASP A 155 26.07 7.68 -6.62
CA ASP A 155 25.36 7.51 -5.36
C ASP A 155 24.09 6.62 -5.48
N GLU A 156 24.02 5.51 -4.75
CA GLU A 156 22.83 4.65 -4.69
C GLU A 156 21.64 5.44 -4.15
N VAL A 157 20.83 5.97 -5.07
CA VAL A 157 19.78 6.91 -4.74
C VAL A 157 18.40 6.30 -4.98
N SER A 158 17.65 6.16 -3.90
CA SER A 158 16.22 5.86 -3.95
C SER A 158 15.40 7.12 -4.14
N LYS A 159 14.48 7.08 -5.11
CA LYS A 159 13.42 8.09 -5.27
C LYS A 159 12.16 7.56 -4.60
N TRP A 160 11.70 8.27 -3.59
CA TRP A 160 10.48 7.98 -2.86
C TRP A 160 9.42 8.97 -3.25
N ILE A 161 8.20 8.49 -3.44
CA ILE A 161 7.05 9.32 -3.70
C ILE A 161 6.05 9.14 -2.55
N PHE A 162 5.74 10.24 -1.87
CA PHE A 162 4.74 10.35 -0.80
C PHE A 162 3.60 11.27 -1.24
#